data_AF-A0A7K8FFL0-F1
#
_entry.id   AF-A0A7K8FFL0-F1
#
_cell.length_a   1.000
_cell.length_b   1.000
_cell.length_c   1.000
_cell.angle_alpha   90.00
_cell.angle_beta   90.00
_cell.angle_gamma   90.00
#
_symmetry.space_group_name_H-M   'P 1'
#
loop_
_entity.id
_entity.type
_entity.pdbx_description
1 polymer ?
#
loop_
_entity_poly.entity_id
_entity_poly.type
_entity_poly.pdbx_seq_one_letter_code
_entity_poly.pdbx_strand_id
1 'polypeptide(L)'
;MKNADYFSNYVTEDFTTYINRKRKSTCHGNHIEMQAMAEMYNRPVEVYQYGTEPINTFHGIQHNEAEPTRVSYHRNIHYNSVVNPNKATIGVGLGLPSFKPGLAEQSLMKSAIKTSEESWIEQQMLEDKKRATDWEATNEAIEEQVARESYLQWLRDQEKQARQ
;
A
#
# COMPACT_ATOMS: atom_id res chain seq x y z
N MET A 1 -21.16 -17.78 -28.67
CA MET A 1 -20.37 -18.07 -27.45
C MET A 1 -18.91 -17.78 -27.76
N LYS A 2 -18.16 -17.12 -26.86
CA LYS A 2 -16.74 -16.80 -27.09
C LYS A 2 -15.89 -18.07 -27.01
N ASN A 3 -14.91 -18.23 -27.90
CA ASN A 3 -13.95 -19.36 -27.97
C ASN A 3 -14.58 -20.77 -28.08
N ALA A 4 -15.85 -20.87 -28.47
CA ALA A 4 -16.54 -22.15 -28.59
C ALA A 4 -15.87 -23.07 -29.62
N ASP A 5 -15.40 -22.51 -30.74
CA ASP A 5 -14.75 -23.26 -31.82
C ASP A 5 -13.46 -23.98 -31.38
N TYR A 6 -12.79 -23.47 -30.35
CA TYR A 6 -11.61 -24.09 -29.76
C TYR A 6 -11.98 -25.14 -28.72
N PHE A 7 -12.77 -24.74 -27.71
CA PHE A 7 -13.09 -25.60 -26.56
C PHE A 7 -14.04 -26.75 -26.89
N SER A 8 -14.89 -26.61 -27.92
CA SER A 8 -15.81 -27.67 -28.33
C SER A 8 -15.10 -28.95 -28.76
N ASN A 9 -13.89 -28.85 -29.33
CA ASN A 9 -13.09 -30.02 -29.74
C ASN A 9 -12.65 -30.89 -28.56
N TYR A 10 -12.69 -30.35 -27.33
CA TYR A 10 -12.32 -31.04 -26.10
C TYR A 10 -13.55 -31.51 -25.30
N VAL A 11 -14.76 -31.26 -25.81
CA VAL A 11 -16.03 -31.66 -25.20
C VAL A 11 -16.69 -32.72 -26.08
N THR A 12 -17.05 -33.85 -25.49
CA THR A 12 -17.64 -34.99 -26.23
C THR A 12 -19.16 -34.92 -26.38
N GLU A 13 -19.83 -34.04 -25.64
CA GLU A 13 -21.27 -33.79 -25.73
C GLU A 13 -21.56 -32.48 -26.51
N ASP A 14 -22.84 -32.21 -26.78
CA ASP A 14 -23.24 -30.91 -27.35
C ASP A 14 -22.74 -29.75 -26.48
N PHE A 15 -22.00 -28.82 -27.08
CA PHE A 15 -21.31 -27.76 -26.36
C PHE A 15 -22.28 -26.83 -25.61
N THR A 16 -23.46 -26.57 -26.18
CA THR A 16 -24.47 -25.73 -25.52
C THR A 16 -25.01 -26.42 -24.26
N THR A 17 -25.27 -27.73 -24.35
CA THR A 17 -25.70 -28.58 -23.25
C THR A 17 -24.64 -28.66 -22.15
N TYR A 18 -23.37 -28.84 -22.52
CA TYR A 18 -22.22 -28.81 -21.61
C TYR A 18 -22.18 -27.52 -20.79
N ILE A 19 -22.26 -26.36 -21.47
CA ILE A 19 -22.24 -25.05 -20.83
C ILE A 19 -23.46 -24.85 -19.92
N ASN A 20 -24.65 -25.22 -20.37
CA ASN A 20 -25.87 -25.12 -19.56
C ASN A 20 -25.78 -25.95 -18.27
N ARG A 21 -25.13 -27.11 -18.32
CA ARG A 21 -24.86 -27.93 -17.13
C ARG A 21 -23.82 -27.30 -16.22
N LYS A 22 -22.70 -26.80 -16.78
CA LYS A 22 -21.61 -26.14 -16.03
C LYS A 22 -22.01 -24.82 -15.39
N ARG A 23 -23.06 -24.15 -15.88
CA ARG A 23 -23.65 -22.96 -15.25
C ARG A 23 -24.34 -23.23 -13.91
N LYS A 24 -24.66 -24.49 -13.59
CA LYS A 24 -25.29 -24.86 -12.32
C LYS A 24 -24.25 -24.81 -11.20
N SER A 25 -24.57 -24.14 -10.09
CA SER A 25 -23.66 -23.96 -8.93
C SER A 25 -23.18 -25.27 -8.30
N THR A 26 -23.92 -26.36 -8.48
CA THR A 26 -23.58 -27.69 -7.97
C THR A 26 -22.72 -28.51 -8.92
N CYS A 27 -22.47 -28.03 -10.14
CA CYS A 27 -21.66 -28.75 -11.12
C CYS A 27 -20.17 -28.55 -10.83
N HIS A 28 -19.43 -29.64 -10.71
CA HIS A 28 -17.99 -29.59 -10.47
C HIS A 28 -17.24 -29.11 -11.71
N GLY A 29 -16.23 -28.26 -11.49
CA GLY A 29 -15.25 -27.88 -12.50
C GLY A 29 -14.27 -29.02 -12.81
N ASN A 30 -13.68 -28.98 -14.01
CA ASN A 30 -12.68 -29.93 -14.49
C ASN A 30 -11.58 -29.20 -15.28
N HIS A 31 -10.70 -29.94 -15.95
CA HIS A 31 -9.56 -29.43 -16.71
C HIS A 31 -9.95 -28.33 -17.73
N ILE A 32 -11.09 -28.46 -18.42
CA ILE A 32 -11.57 -27.46 -19.38
C ILE A 32 -11.86 -26.13 -18.69
N GLU A 33 -12.50 -26.15 -17.52
CA GLU A 33 -12.75 -24.92 -16.76
C GLU A 33 -11.45 -24.31 -16.24
N MET A 34 -10.49 -25.13 -15.82
CA MET A 34 -9.17 -24.63 -15.39
C MET A 34 -8.43 -23.92 -16.51
N GLN A 35 -8.40 -24.51 -17.71
CA GLN A 35 -7.80 -23.88 -18.89
C GLN A 35 -8.53 -22.59 -19.26
N ALA A 36 -9.87 -22.61 -19.28
CA ALA A 36 -10.68 -21.44 -19.58
C ALA A 36 -10.44 -20.30 -18.58
N MET A 37 -10.30 -20.62 -17.28
CA MET A 37 -9.96 -19.64 -16.24
C MET A 37 -8.54 -19.10 -16.40
N ALA A 38 -7.56 -19.95 -16.73
CA ALA A 38 -6.18 -19.54 -16.94
C ALA A 38 -6.07 -18.52 -18.08
N GLU A 39 -6.76 -18.78 -19.20
CA GLU A 39 -6.83 -17.85 -20.33
C GLU A 39 -7.61 -16.58 -20.01
N MET A 40 -8.78 -16.70 -19.35
CA MET A 40 -9.65 -15.57 -19.05
C MET A 40 -9.00 -14.57 -18.08
N TYR A 41 -8.28 -15.07 -17.07
CA TYR A 41 -7.59 -14.23 -16.09
C TYR A 41 -6.15 -13.91 -16.46
N ASN A 42 -5.64 -14.46 -17.56
CA ASN A 42 -4.25 -14.33 -18.00
C ASN A 42 -3.25 -14.62 -16.87
N ARG A 43 -3.54 -15.66 -16.08
CA ARG A 43 -2.77 -16.11 -14.92
C ARG A 43 -2.67 -17.64 -14.97
N PRO A 44 -1.48 -18.23 -14.79
CA PRO A 44 -1.36 -19.68 -14.78
C PRO A 44 -2.16 -20.28 -13.61
N VAL A 45 -2.72 -21.48 -13.82
CA VAL A 45 -3.36 -22.26 -12.76
C VAL A 45 -2.48 -23.46 -12.46
N GLU A 46 -1.94 -23.51 -11.25
CA GLU A 46 -1.10 -24.61 -10.76
C GLU A 46 -1.92 -25.53 -9.87
N VAL A 47 -1.92 -26.83 -10.19
CA VAL A 47 -2.60 -27.86 -9.41
C VAL A 47 -1.55 -28.68 -8.67
N TYR A 48 -1.68 -28.73 -7.34
CA TYR A 48 -0.80 -29.48 -6.46
C TYR A 48 -1.51 -30.72 -5.93
N GLN A 49 -0.77 -31.81 -5.76
CA GLN A 49 -1.28 -33.03 -5.14
C GLN A 49 -0.20 -33.66 -4.27
N TYR A 50 -0.38 -33.58 -2.95
CA TYR A 50 0.50 -34.20 -1.94
C TYR A 50 2.01 -33.97 -2.16
N GLY A 51 2.39 -32.78 -2.65
CA GLY A 51 3.77 -32.42 -2.97
C GLY A 51 3.95 -30.91 -3.17
N THR A 52 5.20 -30.48 -3.33
CA THR A 52 5.59 -29.07 -3.54
C THR A 52 5.73 -28.68 -5.01
N GLU A 53 5.73 -29.66 -5.91
CA GLU A 53 5.73 -29.43 -7.35
C GLU A 53 4.31 -29.58 -7.91
N PRO A 54 3.87 -28.71 -8.84
CA PRO A 54 2.56 -28.83 -9.44
C PRO A 54 2.49 -30.07 -10.34
N ILE A 55 1.41 -30.84 -10.21
CA ILE A 55 1.14 -31.98 -11.10
C ILE A 55 0.66 -31.50 -12.48
N ASN A 56 0.05 -30.31 -12.55
CA ASN A 56 -0.41 -29.68 -13.78
C ASN A 56 -0.29 -28.17 -13.67
N THR A 57 0.10 -27.53 -14.78
CA THR A 57 0.10 -26.08 -14.92
C THR A 57 -0.64 -25.70 -16.19
N PHE A 58 -1.79 -25.04 -16.04
CA PHE A 58 -2.58 -24.50 -17.15
C PHE A 58 -2.18 -23.06 -17.40
N HIS A 59 -1.98 -22.68 -18.66
CA HIS A 59 -1.61 -21.32 -19.01
C HIS A 59 -2.21 -20.94 -20.36
N GLY A 60 -2.35 -19.63 -20.59
CA GLY A 60 -2.71 -19.11 -21.91
C GLY A 60 -1.53 -19.15 -22.89
N ILE A 61 -1.74 -18.58 -24.07
CA ILE A 61 -0.71 -18.46 -25.13
C ILE A 61 0.41 -17.51 -24.68
N GLN A 62 0.08 -16.48 -23.91
CA GLN A 62 1.04 -15.50 -23.42
C GLN A 62 1.60 -15.97 -22.08
N HIS A 63 2.93 -16.09 -22.01
CA HIS A 63 3.61 -16.21 -20.72
C HIS A 63 3.52 -14.88 -19.99
N ASN A 64 2.96 -14.92 -18.79
CA ASN A 64 2.82 -13.77 -17.92
C ASN A 64 3.56 -14.08 -16.62
N GLU A 65 4.37 -13.15 -16.13
CA GLU A 65 5.10 -13.27 -14.85
C GLU A 65 4.17 -13.06 -13.63
N ALA A 66 2.87 -12.97 -13.88
CA ALA A 66 1.86 -12.84 -12.84
C ALA A 66 1.86 -14.08 -11.93
N GLU A 67 1.69 -13.84 -10.63
CA GLU A 67 1.62 -14.91 -9.65
C GLU A 67 0.46 -15.89 -9.99
N PRO A 68 0.73 -17.20 -10.03
CA PRO A 68 -0.25 -18.20 -10.44
C PRO A 68 -1.40 -18.32 -9.43
N THR A 69 -2.55 -18.79 -9.93
CA THR A 69 -3.65 -19.26 -9.09
C THR A 69 -3.34 -20.70 -8.70
N ARG A 70 -3.18 -20.96 -7.40
CA ARG A 70 -2.80 -22.30 -6.92
C ARG A 70 -3.96 -23.00 -6.26
N VAL A 71 -4.17 -24.25 -6.66
CA VAL A 71 -5.17 -25.14 -6.06
C VAL A 71 -4.54 -26.46 -5.65
N SER A 72 -5.04 -27.06 -4.58
CA SER A 72 -4.63 -28.40 -4.13
C SER A 72 -5.75 -29.39 -4.39
N TYR A 73 -5.41 -30.52 -4.99
CA TYR A 73 -6.35 -31.58 -5.36
C TYR A 73 -6.27 -32.73 -4.36
N HIS A 74 -7.38 -32.95 -3.65
CA HIS A 74 -7.46 -33.92 -2.57
C HIS A 74 -8.40 -35.07 -2.91
N ARG A 75 -7.95 -36.29 -2.62
CA ARG A 75 -8.74 -37.53 -2.74
C ARG A 75 -9.40 -37.73 -4.12
N ASN A 76 -8.83 -37.11 -5.16
CA ASN A 76 -9.36 -37.10 -6.51
C ASN A 76 -10.81 -36.57 -6.64
N ILE A 77 -11.26 -35.69 -5.74
CA ILE A 77 -12.64 -35.17 -5.74
C ILE A 77 -12.77 -33.70 -5.33
N HIS A 78 -11.78 -33.10 -4.68
CA HIS A 78 -11.95 -31.79 -4.04
C HIS A 78 -10.75 -30.87 -4.29
N TYR A 79 -11.04 -29.59 -4.55
CA TYR A 79 -10.05 -28.55 -4.71
C TYR A 79 -10.08 -27.58 -3.53
N ASN A 80 -8.92 -27.32 -2.94
CA ASN A 80 -8.71 -26.26 -1.96
C ASN A 80 -7.84 -25.15 -2.55
N SER A 81 -7.97 -23.95 -2.02
CA SER A 81 -7.07 -22.84 -2.36
C SER A 81 -5.71 -23.05 -1.71
N VAL A 82 -4.63 -22.83 -2.45
CA VAL A 82 -3.26 -22.79 -1.92
C VAL A 82 -2.80 -21.34 -1.94
N VAL A 83 -2.53 -20.79 -0.75
CA VAL A 83 -2.19 -19.38 -0.57
C VAL A 83 -0.70 -19.25 -0.27
N ASN A 84 -0.04 -18.32 -0.95
CA ASN A 84 1.33 -17.93 -0.60
C ASN A 84 1.29 -16.91 0.56
N PRO A 85 1.76 -17.27 1.77
CA PRO A 85 1.70 -16.37 2.92
C PRO A 85 2.63 -15.16 2.78
N ASN A 86 3.68 -15.26 1.96
CA ASN A 86 4.72 -14.24 1.82
C ASN A 86 4.46 -13.28 0.65
N LYS A 87 3.44 -13.54 -0.19
CA LYS A 87 3.11 -12.72 -1.35
C LYS A 87 1.61 -12.57 -1.50
N ALA A 88 1.08 -11.45 -1.00
CA ALA A 88 -0.32 -11.10 -1.19
C ALA A 88 -0.63 -11.03 -2.70
N THR A 89 -1.63 -11.78 -3.15
CA THR A 89 -2.02 -11.84 -4.57
C THR A 89 -3.46 -11.40 -4.83
N ILE A 90 -4.17 -11.01 -3.77
CA ILE A 90 -5.51 -10.45 -3.85
C ILE A 90 -5.43 -9.24 -4.79
N GLY A 91 -6.27 -9.16 -5.82
CA GLY A 91 -6.34 -8.02 -6.74
C GLY A 91 -5.35 -7.99 -7.91
N VAL A 92 -4.31 -8.81 -7.93
CA VAL A 92 -3.35 -8.87 -9.05
C VAL A 92 -4.03 -9.46 -10.29
N GLY A 93 -4.06 -8.70 -11.39
CA GLY A 93 -4.63 -9.13 -12.68
C GLY A 93 -6.16 -9.03 -12.79
N LEU A 94 -6.87 -8.62 -11.74
CA LEU A 94 -8.34 -8.48 -11.74
C LEU A 94 -8.83 -7.03 -11.91
N GLY A 95 -7.92 -6.08 -12.15
CA GLY A 95 -8.27 -4.67 -12.33
C GLY A 95 -8.81 -3.99 -11.06
N LEU A 96 -8.60 -4.58 -9.88
CA LEU A 96 -9.04 -4.00 -8.60
C LEU A 96 -7.99 -2.99 -8.10
N PRO A 97 -8.25 -1.66 -8.16
CA PRO A 97 -7.23 -0.65 -7.92
C PRO A 97 -6.68 -0.66 -6.49
N SER A 98 -7.52 -1.00 -5.51
CA SER A 98 -7.21 -0.92 -4.07
C SER A 98 -6.44 -2.13 -3.53
N PHE A 99 -6.20 -3.16 -4.35
CA PHE A 99 -5.60 -4.42 -3.91
C PHE A 99 -4.27 -4.70 -4.64
N LYS A 100 -3.52 -3.67 -5.02
CA LYS A 100 -2.14 -3.93 -5.48
C LYS A 100 -1.27 -4.30 -4.27
N PRO A 101 -0.55 -5.43 -4.31
CA PRO A 101 0.42 -5.78 -3.27
C PRO A 101 1.41 -4.64 -3.06
N GLY A 102 1.70 -4.31 -1.80
CA GLY A 102 2.57 -3.19 -1.43
C GLY A 102 1.87 -1.83 -1.25
N LEU A 103 0.59 -1.65 -1.64
CA LEU A 103 -0.12 -0.38 -1.37
C LEU A 103 -0.30 -0.11 0.12
N ALA A 104 -0.57 -1.15 0.92
CA ALA A 104 -0.69 -1.01 2.37
C ALA A 104 0.63 -0.52 2.99
N GLU A 105 1.76 -1.09 2.54
CA GLU A 105 3.10 -0.70 2.97
C GLU A 105 3.46 0.71 2.52
N GLN A 106 3.16 1.07 1.26
CA GLN A 106 3.34 2.45 0.76
C GLN A 106 2.49 3.45 1.54
N SER A 107 1.26 3.09 1.92
CA SER A 107 0.40 3.94 2.73
C SER A 107 0.96 4.12 4.14
N LEU A 108 1.39 3.04 4.79
CA LEU A 108 2.02 3.07 6.11
C LEU A 108 3.30 3.92 6.10
N MET A 109 4.15 3.74 5.09
CA MET A 109 5.39 4.51 4.91
C MET A 109 5.09 6.00 4.70
N LYS A 110 4.12 6.34 3.84
CA LYS A 110 3.71 7.74 3.63
C LYS A 110 3.16 8.37 4.91
N SER A 111 2.35 7.64 5.66
CA SER A 111 1.83 8.10 6.96
C SER A 111 2.96 8.32 7.96
N ALA A 112 3.92 7.38 8.07
CA ALA A 112 5.07 7.50 8.96
C ALA A 112 5.97 8.69 8.62
N ILE A 113 6.26 8.90 7.33
CA ILE A 113 7.04 10.06 6.86
C ILE A 113 6.32 11.36 7.23
N LYS A 114 5.03 11.47 6.93
CA LYS A 114 4.24 12.66 7.24
C LYS A 114 4.25 12.97 8.75
N THR A 115 4.04 11.97 9.60
CA THR A 115 4.09 12.17 11.05
C THR A 115 5.49 12.56 11.54
N SER A 116 6.54 11.99 10.93
CA SER A 116 7.93 12.37 11.23
C SER A 116 8.21 13.82 10.84
N GLU A 117 7.73 14.27 9.68
CA GLU A 117 7.87 15.65 9.22
C GLU A 117 7.11 16.63 10.13
N GLU A 118 5.85 16.32 10.47
CA GLU A 118 5.04 17.15 11.37
C GLU A 118 5.68 17.29 12.75
N SER A 119 6.17 16.19 13.33
CA SER A 119 6.86 16.21 14.62
C SER A 119 8.15 17.00 14.58
N TRP A 120 8.90 16.92 13.48
CA TRP A 120 10.16 17.64 13.33
C TRP A 120 9.91 19.16 13.19
N ILE A 121 8.90 19.54 12.41
CA ILE A 121 8.47 20.94 12.27
C ILE A 121 8.01 21.50 13.62
N GLU A 122 7.22 20.76 14.39
CA GLU A 122 6.75 21.21 15.70
C GLU A 122 7.90 21.45 16.68
N GLN A 123 8.89 20.56 16.72
CA GLN A 123 10.08 20.73 17.55
C GLN A 123 10.88 21.97 17.16
N GLN A 124 11.14 22.17 15.86
CA GLN A 124 11.88 23.33 15.40
C GLN A 124 11.14 24.64 15.72
N MET A 125 9.83 24.70 15.49
CA MET A 125 9.02 25.87 15.84
C MET A 125 9.05 26.16 17.35
N LEU A 126 9.04 25.12 18.19
CA LEU A 126 9.11 25.28 19.64
C LEU A 126 10.47 25.84 20.08
N GLU A 127 11.56 25.37 19.49
CA GLU A 127 12.90 25.89 19.74
C GLU A 127 13.06 27.34 19.29
N ASP A 128 12.60 27.66 18.09
CA ASP A 128 12.61 29.03 17.56
C ASP A 128 11.79 29.97 18.47
N LYS A 129 10.62 29.52 18.96
CA LYS A 129 9.79 30.30 19.87
C LYS A 129 10.47 30.54 21.22
N LYS A 130 11.10 29.52 21.80
CA LYS A 130 11.87 29.67 23.05
C LYS A 130 13.00 30.67 22.87
N ARG A 131 13.76 30.56 21.78
CA ARG A 131 14.88 31.45 21.48
C ARG A 131 14.42 32.90 21.27
N ALA A 132 13.29 33.11 20.59
CA ALA A 132 12.71 34.42 20.40
C ALA A 132 12.30 35.06 21.73
N THR A 133 11.63 34.30 22.61
CA THR A 133 11.25 34.78 23.95
C THR A 133 12.46 35.09 24.82
N ASP A 134 13.49 34.24 24.81
CA ASP A 134 14.72 34.50 25.56
C ASP A 134 15.41 35.78 25.05
N TRP A 135 15.46 35.97 23.73
CA TRP A 135 16.04 37.17 23.14
C TRP A 135 15.25 38.44 23.51
N GLU A 136 13.92 38.39 23.40
CA GLU A 136 13.03 39.50 23.76
C GLU A 136 13.20 39.91 25.23
N ALA A 137 13.24 38.95 26.15
CA ALA A 137 13.47 39.20 27.57
C ALA A 137 14.85 39.81 27.85
N THR A 138 15.91 39.35 27.16
CA THR A 138 17.25 39.95 27.30
C THR A 138 17.31 41.36 26.73
N ASN A 139 16.63 41.61 25.61
CA ASN A 139 16.59 42.92 24.98
C ASN A 139 15.85 43.93 25.86
N GLU A 140 14.69 43.56 26.41
CA GLU A 140 13.90 44.40 27.33
C GLU A 140 14.71 44.76 28.59
N ALA A 141 15.41 43.78 29.18
CA ALA A 141 16.25 44.03 30.36
C ALA A 141 17.42 44.99 30.07
N ILE A 142 18.06 44.88 28.89
CA ILE A 142 19.13 45.78 28.46
C ILE A 142 18.57 47.18 28.22
N GLU A 143 17.44 47.31 27.53
CA GLU A 143 16.78 48.59 27.26
C GLU A 143 16.41 49.31 28.56
N GLU A 144 15.84 48.60 29.53
CA GLU A 144 15.50 49.17 30.84
C GLU A 144 16.75 49.66 31.59
N GLN A 145 17.83 48.87 31.58
CA GLN A 145 19.09 49.26 32.20
C GLN A 145 19.69 50.51 31.55
N VAL A 146 19.76 50.54 30.21
CA VAL A 146 20.26 51.68 29.44
C VAL A 146 19.42 52.93 29.70
N ALA A 147 18.08 52.81 29.74
CA ALA A 147 17.18 53.91 30.04
C ALA A 147 17.41 54.47 31.46
N ARG A 148 17.56 53.60 32.46
CA ARG A 148 17.86 54.01 33.85
C ARG A 148 19.20 54.73 33.97
N GLU A 149 20.26 54.18 33.39
CA GLU A 149 21.60 54.78 33.43
C GLU A 149 21.64 56.13 32.71
N SER A 150 21.00 56.22 31.53
CA SER A 150 20.86 57.46 30.77
C SER A 150 20.11 58.54 31.57
N TYR A 151 19.00 58.17 32.24
CA TYR A 151 18.24 59.10 33.08
C TYR A 151 19.07 59.62 34.27
N LEU A 152 19.79 58.75 34.97
CA LEU A 152 20.69 59.15 36.07
C LEU A 152 21.85 60.03 35.60
N GLN A 153 22.34 59.82 34.39
CA GLN A 153 23.38 60.66 33.79
C GLN A 153 22.83 62.06 33.48
N TRP A 154 21.64 62.15 32.87
CA TRP A 154 20.96 63.42 32.59
C TRP A 154 20.71 64.25 33.86
N LEU A 155 20.25 63.61 34.95
CA LEU A 155 20.07 64.28 36.24
C LEU A 155 21.38 64.87 36.78
N ARG A 156 22.49 64.11 36.71
CA ARG A 156 23.81 64.59 37.13
C ARG A 156 24.29 65.77 36.29
N ASP A 157 24.02 65.75 35.00
CA ASP A 157 24.42 66.83 34.09
C ASP A 157 23.56 68.10 34.30
N GLN A 158 22.27 67.96 34.63
CA GLN A 158 21.42 69.07 35.07
C GLN A 158 21.89 69.71 36.38
N GLU A 159 22.24 68.90 37.40
CA GLU A 159 22.79 69.43 38.66
C GLU A 159 24.10 70.18 38.44
N LYS A 160 24.98 69.69 37.55
CA LYS A 160 26.22 70.39 37.21
C LYS A 160 25.96 71.70 36.49
N GLN A 161 24.99 71.75 35.58
CA GLN A 161 24.59 72.98 34.90
C GLN A 161 23.97 73.99 35.86
N ALA A 162 23.20 73.55 36.85
CA ALA A 162 22.59 74.43 37.86
C ALA A 162 23.58 74.99 38.91
N ARG A 163 24.79 74.41 39.01
CA ARG A 163 25.86 74.85 39.94
C ARG A 163 26.91 75.78 39.30
N GLN A 164 26.80 76.06 38.00
CA GLN A 164 27.59 77.07 37.30
C GLN A 164 26.82 78.39 37.20
#